data_AF-A0A9D5FS83-F1
#
_entry.id   AF-A0A9D5FS83-F1
#
_cell.length_a   1.000
_cell.length_b   1.000
_cell.length_c   1.000
_cell.angle_alpha   90.00
_cell.angle_beta   90.00
_cell.angle_gamma   90.00
#
_symmetry.space_group_name_H-M   'P 1'
#
loop_
_entity.id
_entity.type
_entity.pdbx_description
1 polymer ?
#
loop_
_entity_poly.entity_id
_entity_poly.type
_entity_poly.pdbx_seq_one_letter_code
_entity_poly.pdbx_strand_id
1 'polypeptide(L)'
;MKKLLVSAVAVMAVGACVYAADEKPVELFPVIQGGKWGYMDKAGKVVIAPKYEGAWDFSEGLASVQVGALRGYIDEKGTMVIKPEYAMTRPFSEGKAAVVVGAGKFDKTMDLRGAQWKYIDKTGKILFEKTNNRFAIADEFHGGEARVKFEFNVHLRSSLINSNGVVRQFVSKPVGRVSEGVVAWPLPKGYGYVDGQGKEVIPGEYEAAGDFSDGLAKVKKNKKWGFIDKTGKRAFEADFDAAGDFSEGLASVQVGGKWGCIDRTGKTVIEAQFDFVAPFSDGLARVVKGGKHGYMDKTGKIVVEPKFDGAWDFAKGLARVVVGDKEGYIDKTGKYVWEPKESPYGEPAKPEEKPVK
;
A
#
# COMPACT_ATOMS: atom_id res chain seq x y z
N MET A 1 71.74 41.37 22.65
CA MET A 1 71.02 41.93 21.49
C MET A 1 70.14 40.84 20.88
N LYS A 2 68.83 41.10 20.78
CA LYS A 2 67.81 40.55 19.83
C LYS A 2 67.76 39.01 19.66
N LYS A 3 66.77 38.37 20.29
CA LYS A 3 65.49 37.88 19.71
C LYS A 3 65.66 36.77 18.66
N LEU A 4 65.14 35.58 18.95
CA LEU A 4 64.27 34.87 18.02
C LEU A 4 63.24 34.06 18.81
N LEU A 5 61.99 34.54 18.81
CA LEU A 5 60.83 33.72 19.11
C LEU A 5 60.63 32.76 17.94
N VAL A 6 60.43 31.47 18.22
CA VAL A 6 59.80 30.56 17.27
C VAL A 6 58.41 30.25 17.82
N SER A 7 57.42 30.93 17.26
CA SER A 7 56.01 30.65 17.49
C SER A 7 55.65 29.35 16.76
N ALA A 8 55.25 28.32 17.51
CA ALA A 8 54.58 27.15 16.96
C ALA A 8 53.15 27.55 16.58
N VAL A 9 52.88 27.67 15.28
CA VAL A 9 51.52 27.80 14.75
C VAL A 9 50.95 26.38 14.66
N ALA A 10 50.02 26.06 15.56
CA ALA A 10 49.18 24.88 15.42
C ALA A 10 48.20 25.12 14.26
N VAL A 11 48.37 24.40 13.15
CA VAL A 11 47.37 24.35 12.09
C VAL A 11 46.24 23.42 12.57
N MET A 12 45.17 23.99 13.11
CA MET A 12 43.91 23.27 13.28
C MET A 12 43.30 23.08 11.89
N ALA A 13 43.40 21.86 11.35
CA ALA A 13 42.57 21.43 10.24
C ALA A 13 41.12 21.32 10.75
N VAL A 14 40.30 22.32 10.47
CA VAL A 14 38.84 22.19 10.60
C VAL A 14 38.39 21.32 9.44
N GLY A 15 38.19 20.03 9.71
CA GLY A 15 37.52 19.13 8.78
C GLY A 15 36.10 19.65 8.58
N ALA A 16 35.84 20.22 7.41
CA ALA A 16 34.49 20.53 6.98
C ALA A 16 33.76 19.20 6.76
N CYS A 17 32.96 18.77 7.73
CA CYS A 17 31.90 17.80 7.51
C CYS A 17 30.93 18.41 6.51
N VAL A 18 31.06 18.04 5.24
CA VAL A 18 30.02 18.30 4.25
C VAL A 18 28.86 17.39 4.63
N TYR A 19 27.83 17.96 5.26
CA TYR A 19 26.54 17.30 5.32
C TYR A 19 26.05 17.18 3.87
N ALA A 20 26.03 15.95 3.35
CA ALA A 20 25.27 15.64 2.16
C ALA A 20 23.82 16.03 2.48
N ALA A 21 23.32 17.08 1.83
CA ALA A 21 21.91 17.41 1.91
C ALA A 21 21.14 16.16 1.50
N ASP A 22 20.24 15.69 2.38
CA ASP A 22 19.30 14.62 2.08
C ASP A 22 18.51 15.05 0.84
N GLU A 23 18.91 14.57 -0.35
CA GLU A 23 18.13 14.75 -1.57
C GLU A 23 16.77 14.13 -1.31
N LYS A 24 15.70 14.92 -1.44
CA LYS A 24 14.34 14.41 -1.29
C LYS A 24 14.19 13.21 -2.24
N PRO A 25 13.60 12.09 -1.79
CA PRO A 25 13.44 10.91 -2.63
C PRO A 25 12.73 11.30 -3.93
N VAL A 26 13.23 10.80 -5.05
CA VAL A 26 12.69 11.17 -6.37
C VAL A 26 11.34 10.46 -6.53
N GLU A 27 10.27 11.24 -6.54
CA GLU A 27 8.91 10.71 -6.75
C GLU A 27 8.72 10.37 -8.24
N LEU A 28 8.83 9.08 -8.55
CA LEU A 28 8.65 8.56 -9.91
C LEU A 28 7.34 7.78 -10.05
N PHE A 29 6.69 7.97 -11.20
CA PHE A 29 5.40 7.38 -11.54
C PHE A 29 5.52 6.52 -12.80
N PRO A 30 4.99 5.28 -12.80
CA PRO A 30 5.08 4.40 -13.96
C PRO A 30 4.27 4.96 -15.13
N VAL A 31 4.86 4.98 -16.32
CA VAL A 31 4.19 5.44 -17.55
C VAL A 31 4.48 4.52 -18.71
N ILE A 32 3.52 4.41 -19.61
CA ILE A 32 3.64 3.64 -20.84
C ILE A 32 3.87 4.54 -22.06
N GLN A 33 4.84 4.18 -22.90
CA GLN A 33 5.04 4.78 -24.22
C GLN A 33 5.59 3.71 -25.17
N GLY A 34 5.01 3.62 -26.38
CA GLY A 34 5.47 2.66 -27.39
C GLY A 34 5.37 1.20 -26.94
N GLY A 35 4.41 0.87 -26.08
CA GLY A 35 4.20 -0.50 -25.59
C GLY A 35 5.14 -0.96 -24.49
N LYS A 36 6.00 -0.07 -23.97
CA LYS A 36 6.91 -0.37 -22.85
C LYS A 36 6.65 0.56 -21.68
N TRP A 37 7.00 0.10 -20.49
CA TRP A 37 6.96 0.88 -19.27
C TRP A 37 8.28 1.58 -19.01
N GLY A 38 8.17 2.82 -18.57
CA GLY A 38 9.23 3.65 -18.00
C GLY A 38 8.68 4.42 -16.80
N TYR A 39 9.35 5.50 -16.42
CA TYR A 39 8.94 6.32 -15.30
C TYR A 39 9.09 7.81 -15.61
N MET A 40 8.15 8.60 -15.12
CA MET A 40 8.19 10.06 -15.17
C MET A 40 8.29 10.65 -13.77
N ASP A 41 8.79 11.88 -13.68
CA ASP A 41 8.69 12.69 -12.48
C ASP A 41 7.31 13.35 -12.33
N LYS A 42 7.13 14.09 -11.23
CA LYS A 42 5.90 14.82 -10.91
C LYS A 42 5.56 15.96 -11.88
N ALA A 43 6.51 16.39 -12.70
CA ALA A 43 6.30 17.39 -13.74
C ALA A 43 5.89 16.75 -15.08
N GLY A 44 5.78 15.42 -15.15
CA GLY A 44 5.43 14.69 -16.36
C GLY A 44 6.64 14.42 -17.28
N LYS A 45 7.85 14.73 -16.84
CA LYS A 45 9.06 14.46 -17.63
C LYS A 45 9.47 13.01 -17.44
N VAL A 46 9.64 12.29 -18.54
CA VAL A 46 10.20 10.93 -18.52
C VAL A 46 11.64 10.97 -17.99
N VAL A 47 11.88 10.30 -16.86
CA VAL A 47 13.20 10.17 -16.22
C VAL A 47 13.84 8.84 -16.56
N ILE A 48 13.06 7.75 -16.55
CA ILE A 48 13.51 6.42 -16.95
C ILE A 48 12.80 6.09 -18.26
N ALA A 49 13.57 6.04 -19.35
CA ALA A 49 13.03 5.76 -20.67
C ALA A 49 12.27 4.42 -20.71
N PRO A 50 11.08 4.39 -21.36
CA PRO A 50 10.30 3.18 -21.52
C PRO A 50 11.07 2.03 -22.17
N LYS A 51 11.24 0.94 -21.42
CA LYS A 51 12.00 -0.25 -21.86
C LYS A 51 11.56 -1.56 -21.21
N TYR A 52 10.70 -1.51 -20.19
CA TYR A 52 10.28 -2.68 -19.42
C TYR A 52 8.94 -3.24 -19.92
N GLU A 53 8.72 -4.55 -19.77
CA GLU A 53 7.42 -5.19 -20.04
C GLU A 53 6.40 -4.95 -18.92
N GLY A 54 6.80 -4.33 -17.81
CA GLY A 54 5.97 -4.06 -16.65
C GLY A 54 6.74 -3.20 -15.64
N ALA A 55 6.03 -2.32 -14.96
CA ALA A 55 6.58 -1.42 -13.95
C ALA A 55 5.57 -1.23 -12.82
N TRP A 56 6.06 -1.26 -11.58
CA TRP A 56 5.26 -0.98 -10.38
C TRP A 56 5.82 0.26 -9.66
N ASP A 57 5.03 0.81 -8.74
CA ASP A 57 5.37 2.02 -7.99
C ASP A 57 6.65 1.84 -7.16
N PHE A 58 7.39 2.94 -7.01
CA PHE A 58 8.55 3.01 -6.11
C PHE A 58 8.10 2.97 -4.64
N SER A 59 8.69 2.04 -3.89
CA SER A 59 8.59 1.96 -2.44
C SER A 59 9.98 1.79 -1.83
N GLU A 60 10.29 2.60 -0.81
CA GLU A 60 11.61 2.64 -0.15
C GLU A 60 12.82 2.77 -1.10
N GLY A 61 12.65 3.52 -2.19
CA GLY A 61 13.69 3.80 -3.20
C GLY A 61 13.87 2.71 -4.26
N LEU A 62 13.06 1.64 -4.24
CA LEU A 62 13.10 0.56 -5.23
C LEU A 62 11.74 0.36 -5.89
N ALA A 63 11.75 0.09 -7.19
CA ALA A 63 10.56 -0.29 -7.94
C ALA A 63 10.77 -1.65 -8.60
N SER A 64 9.73 -2.49 -8.59
CA SER A 64 9.78 -3.71 -9.38
C SER A 64 9.55 -3.41 -10.85
N VAL A 65 10.34 -4.06 -11.71
CA VAL A 65 10.22 -4.01 -13.16
C VAL A 65 10.28 -5.39 -13.76
N GLN A 66 9.53 -5.59 -14.85
CA GLN A 66 9.54 -6.83 -15.61
C GLN A 66 10.51 -6.72 -16.79
N VAL A 67 11.34 -7.76 -16.94
CA VAL A 67 12.26 -7.96 -18.07
C VAL A 67 12.04 -9.38 -18.59
N GLY A 68 11.45 -9.50 -19.77
CA GLY A 68 10.99 -10.78 -20.29
C GLY A 68 9.89 -11.39 -19.41
N ALA A 69 10.08 -12.63 -18.95
CA ALA A 69 9.11 -13.34 -18.10
C ALA A 69 9.34 -13.14 -16.60
N LEU A 70 10.42 -12.45 -16.21
CA LEU A 70 10.85 -12.32 -14.82
C LEU A 70 10.86 -10.87 -14.37
N ARG A 71 10.88 -10.68 -13.06
CA ARG A 71 10.88 -9.40 -12.40
C ARG A 71 12.13 -9.23 -11.55
N GLY A 72 12.66 -8.02 -11.60
CA GLY A 72 13.74 -7.54 -10.75
C GLY A 72 13.35 -6.23 -10.08
N TYR A 73 14.34 -5.51 -9.56
CA TYR A 73 14.15 -4.21 -8.94
C TYR A 73 15.19 -3.20 -9.42
N ILE A 74 14.74 -1.98 -9.64
CA ILE A 74 15.57 -0.84 -10.03
C ILE A 74 15.52 0.26 -8.98
N ASP A 75 16.56 1.08 -8.93
CA ASP A 75 16.58 2.33 -8.18
C ASP A 75 15.94 3.49 -8.97
N GLU A 76 15.86 4.67 -8.33
CA GLU A 76 15.28 5.89 -8.91
C GLU A 76 16.08 6.45 -10.10
N LYS A 77 17.30 5.97 -10.34
CA LYS A 77 18.12 6.29 -11.51
C LYS A 77 17.87 5.31 -12.66
N GLY A 78 17.07 4.27 -12.44
CA GLY A 78 16.83 3.18 -13.38
C GLY A 78 17.95 2.13 -13.42
N THR A 79 18.84 2.13 -12.44
CA THR A 79 19.91 1.14 -12.27
C THR A 79 19.30 -0.15 -11.74
N MET A 80 19.65 -1.29 -12.33
CA MET A 80 19.21 -2.60 -11.83
C MET A 80 19.93 -2.93 -10.52
N VAL A 81 19.18 -2.95 -9.42
CA VAL A 81 19.68 -3.30 -8.08
C VAL A 81 19.57 -4.80 -7.83
N ILE A 82 18.44 -5.40 -8.21
CA ILE A 82 18.20 -6.83 -8.11
C ILE A 82 17.82 -7.34 -9.49
N LYS A 83 18.63 -8.26 -10.03
CA LYS A 83 18.44 -8.77 -11.40
C LYS A 83 17.11 -9.51 -11.54
N PRO A 84 16.51 -9.55 -12.75
CA PRO A 84 15.27 -10.28 -12.98
C PRO A 84 15.45 -11.78 -12.76
N GLU A 85 14.88 -12.29 -11.66
CA GLU A 85 14.96 -13.71 -11.28
C GLU A 85 13.66 -14.24 -10.66
N TYR A 86 12.72 -13.36 -10.32
CA TYR A 86 11.46 -13.72 -9.68
C TYR A 86 10.30 -13.69 -10.65
N ALA A 87 9.37 -14.62 -10.52
CA ALA A 87 8.17 -14.58 -11.36
C ALA A 87 7.19 -13.49 -10.92
N MET A 88 7.13 -13.24 -9.60
CA MET A 88 6.32 -12.20 -9.00
C MET A 88 7.09 -11.52 -7.87
N THR A 89 6.73 -10.28 -7.62
CA THR A 89 7.37 -9.35 -6.69
C THR A 89 6.30 -8.48 -6.06
N ARG A 90 6.55 -8.03 -4.84
CA ARG A 90 5.79 -6.99 -4.14
C ARG A 90 6.67 -5.78 -3.86
N PRO A 91 6.10 -4.60 -3.59
CA PRO A 91 6.88 -3.44 -3.16
C PRO A 91 7.68 -3.75 -1.90
N PHE A 92 8.83 -3.08 -1.75
CA PHE A 92 9.59 -3.12 -0.50
C PHE A 92 8.81 -2.43 0.62
N SER A 93 8.80 -3.04 1.80
CA SER A 93 8.27 -2.48 3.04
C SER A 93 9.09 -3.02 4.22
N GLU A 94 9.49 -2.13 5.12
CA GLU A 94 10.38 -2.40 6.24
C GLU A 94 11.68 -3.11 5.81
N GLY A 95 12.24 -2.68 4.67
CA GLY A 95 13.47 -3.21 4.10
C GLY A 95 13.35 -4.60 3.46
N LYS A 96 12.13 -5.14 3.31
CA LYS A 96 11.89 -6.49 2.78
C LYS A 96 10.87 -6.46 1.65
N ALA A 97 10.99 -7.38 0.71
CA ALA A 97 9.98 -7.58 -0.33
C ALA A 97 9.61 -9.06 -0.43
N ALA A 98 8.32 -9.36 -0.62
CA ALA A 98 7.90 -10.71 -0.91
C ALA A 98 8.06 -11.01 -2.41
N VAL A 99 8.60 -12.18 -2.73
CA VAL A 99 8.91 -12.60 -4.10
C VAL A 99 8.56 -14.07 -4.31
N VAL A 100 8.25 -14.45 -5.54
CA VAL A 100 8.05 -15.86 -5.90
C VAL A 100 9.28 -16.41 -6.58
N VAL A 101 9.88 -17.42 -5.95
CA VAL A 101 11.07 -18.13 -6.46
C VAL A 101 10.63 -19.40 -7.19
N GLY A 102 11.24 -19.67 -8.36
CA GLY A 102 10.96 -20.85 -9.17
C GLY A 102 10.22 -20.51 -10.45
N ALA A 103 10.95 -20.50 -11.57
CA ALA A 103 10.44 -20.28 -12.91
C ALA A 103 9.81 -21.57 -13.48
N GLY A 104 8.70 -22.03 -12.91
CA GLY A 104 7.88 -23.06 -13.53
C GLY A 104 6.73 -22.38 -14.28
N LYS A 105 6.87 -22.19 -15.60
CA LYS A 105 5.88 -21.65 -16.55
C LYS A 105 4.57 -21.18 -15.89
N PHE A 106 4.50 -19.91 -15.53
CA PHE A 106 3.22 -19.27 -15.24
C PHE A 106 2.42 -19.33 -16.53
N ASP A 107 1.48 -20.27 -16.59
CA ASP A 107 0.45 -20.26 -17.62
C ASP A 107 -0.30 -18.92 -17.52
N LYS A 108 -0.81 -18.43 -18.66
CA LYS A 108 -1.57 -17.17 -18.79
C LYS A 108 -2.76 -17.08 -17.82
N THR A 109 -3.10 -18.18 -17.17
CA THR A 109 -4.15 -18.35 -16.16
C THR A 109 -3.78 -17.81 -14.76
N MET A 110 -2.53 -17.40 -14.50
CA MET A 110 -2.08 -16.98 -13.16
C MET A 110 -2.39 -18.04 -12.08
N ASP A 111 -2.29 -19.33 -12.40
CA ASP A 111 -2.49 -20.39 -11.41
C ASP A 111 -1.37 -20.33 -10.35
N LEU A 112 -1.70 -19.80 -9.17
CA LEU A 112 -0.77 -19.65 -8.04
C LEU A 112 -0.55 -20.96 -7.28
N ARG A 113 -1.18 -22.08 -7.70
CA ARG A 113 -0.95 -23.38 -7.06
C ARG A 113 0.51 -23.80 -7.22
N GLY A 114 1.20 -23.97 -6.09
CA GLY A 114 2.62 -24.28 -6.04
C GLY A 114 3.56 -23.08 -6.05
N ALA A 115 3.06 -21.83 -6.09
CA ALA A 115 3.88 -20.64 -5.93
C ALA A 115 4.56 -20.65 -4.55
N GLN A 116 5.89 -20.52 -4.54
CA GLN A 116 6.67 -20.46 -3.32
C GLN A 116 7.08 -19.02 -3.05
N TRP A 117 6.24 -18.31 -2.30
CA TRP A 117 6.58 -16.98 -1.83
C TRP A 117 7.71 -17.07 -0.80
N LYS A 118 8.64 -16.13 -0.90
CA LYS A 118 9.76 -15.91 0.02
C LYS A 118 9.91 -14.41 0.27
N TYR A 119 10.75 -14.05 1.22
CA TYR A 119 11.17 -12.66 1.42
C TYR A 119 12.61 -12.47 1.01
N ILE A 120 12.93 -11.28 0.50
CA ILE A 120 14.28 -10.83 0.21
C ILE A 120 14.56 -9.50 0.90
N ASP A 121 15.83 -9.21 1.18
CA ASP A 121 16.28 -7.85 1.53
C ASP A 121 16.55 -7.00 0.28
N LYS A 122 16.95 -5.74 0.46
CA LYS A 122 17.25 -4.79 -0.63
C LYS A 122 18.44 -5.19 -1.51
N THR A 123 19.22 -6.19 -1.12
CA THR A 123 20.30 -6.75 -1.95
C THR A 123 19.84 -7.92 -2.80
N GLY A 124 18.61 -8.41 -2.61
CA GLY A 124 18.08 -9.61 -3.26
C GLY A 124 18.37 -10.91 -2.49
N LYS A 125 19.00 -10.83 -1.32
CA LYS A 125 19.29 -12.02 -0.51
C LYS A 125 17.99 -12.57 0.08
N ILE A 126 17.74 -13.86 -0.14
CA ILE A 126 16.61 -14.56 0.46
C ILE A 126 16.74 -14.59 1.98
N LEU A 127 15.65 -14.25 2.65
CA LEU A 127 15.49 -14.24 4.10
C LEU A 127 14.81 -15.53 4.57
N PHE A 128 15.04 -15.87 5.84
CA PHE A 128 14.35 -16.96 6.56
C PHE A 128 14.52 -18.37 5.97
N GLU A 129 15.57 -18.63 5.18
CA GLU A 129 15.77 -19.91 4.49
C GLU A 129 15.74 -21.14 5.42
N LYS A 130 16.20 -20.99 6.67
CA LYS A 130 16.26 -22.09 7.65
C LYS A 130 14.89 -22.55 8.17
N THR A 131 13.82 -21.82 7.87
CA THR A 131 12.49 -22.05 8.46
C THR A 131 11.63 -23.06 7.67
N ASN A 132 12.11 -23.56 6.53
CA ASN A 132 11.35 -24.42 5.59
C ASN A 132 9.94 -23.90 5.26
N ASN A 133 9.72 -22.59 5.43
CA ASN A 133 8.44 -21.96 5.23
C ASN A 133 8.16 -21.89 3.72
N ARG A 134 7.14 -22.61 3.27
CA ARG A 134 6.61 -22.55 1.91
C ARG A 134 5.28 -21.81 1.94
N PHE A 135 5.34 -20.50 1.77
CA PHE A 135 4.14 -19.66 1.76
C PHE A 135 3.44 -19.76 0.41
N ALA A 136 2.14 -20.02 0.44
CA ALA A 136 1.27 -19.92 -0.73
C ALA A 136 1.02 -18.44 -1.10
N ILE A 137 0.97 -17.57 -0.08
CA ILE A 137 0.86 -16.11 -0.23
C ILE A 137 1.69 -15.45 0.87
N ALA A 138 2.40 -14.39 0.52
CA ALA A 138 3.09 -13.49 1.44
C ALA A 138 2.74 -12.04 1.08
N ASP A 139 2.34 -11.24 2.07
CA ASP A 139 2.05 -9.81 1.92
C ASP A 139 3.26 -8.95 2.31
N GLU A 140 3.13 -7.64 2.18
CA GLU A 140 4.15 -6.69 2.65
C GLU A 140 4.24 -6.68 4.18
N PHE A 141 5.41 -6.34 4.71
CA PHE A 141 5.62 -6.13 6.15
C PHE A 141 4.97 -4.83 6.62
N HIS A 142 4.28 -4.89 7.76
CA HIS A 142 3.73 -3.75 8.49
C HIS A 142 3.88 -4.00 9.98
N GLY A 143 4.33 -3.01 10.74
CA GLY A 143 4.50 -3.15 12.19
C GLY A 143 5.44 -4.29 12.60
N GLY A 144 6.44 -4.63 11.78
CA GLY A 144 7.42 -5.68 12.07
C GLY A 144 7.00 -7.10 11.66
N GLU A 145 5.77 -7.30 11.17
CA GLU A 145 5.23 -8.59 10.74
C GLU A 145 4.53 -8.51 9.38
N ALA A 146 4.41 -9.65 8.70
CA ALA A 146 3.67 -9.74 7.44
C ALA A 146 2.66 -10.87 7.48
N ARG A 147 1.53 -10.69 6.79
CA ARG A 147 0.54 -11.76 6.62
C ARG A 147 1.08 -12.81 5.67
N VAL A 148 0.89 -14.06 6.05
CA VAL A 148 1.26 -15.22 5.25
C VAL A 148 0.13 -16.23 5.22
N LYS A 149 0.02 -16.94 4.10
CA LYS A 149 -0.89 -18.07 3.96
C LYS A 149 -0.14 -19.33 3.56
N PHE A 150 -0.63 -20.44 4.07
CA PHE A 150 -0.09 -21.77 3.81
C PHE A 150 -1.19 -22.69 3.31
N GLU A 151 -0.87 -23.51 2.32
CA GLU A 151 -1.79 -24.51 1.77
C GLU A 151 -1.65 -25.82 2.56
N PHE A 152 -2.73 -26.23 3.22
CA PHE A 152 -2.84 -27.49 3.97
C PHE A 152 -4.00 -28.31 3.41
N ASN A 153 -3.71 -29.38 2.67
CA ASN A 153 -4.72 -30.30 2.11
C ASN A 153 -5.91 -29.52 1.51
N VAL A 154 -5.62 -28.68 0.50
CA VAL A 154 -6.53 -27.77 -0.24
C VAL A 154 -7.12 -26.58 0.52
N HIS A 155 -6.82 -26.39 1.82
CA HIS A 155 -7.30 -25.24 2.58
C HIS A 155 -6.16 -24.26 2.89
N LEU A 156 -6.40 -22.96 2.65
CA LEU A 156 -5.48 -21.91 3.08
C LEU A 156 -5.68 -21.60 4.57
N ARG A 157 -4.59 -21.66 5.33
CA ARG A 157 -4.53 -21.13 6.70
C ARG A 157 -3.73 -19.84 6.72
N SER A 158 -4.15 -18.89 7.55
CA SER A 158 -3.50 -17.59 7.70
C SER A 158 -2.61 -17.58 8.94
N SER A 159 -1.55 -16.78 8.90
CA SER A 159 -0.70 -16.45 10.06
C SER A 159 0.04 -15.13 9.81
N LEU A 160 0.87 -14.74 10.77
CA LEU A 160 1.84 -13.66 10.67
C LEU A 160 3.26 -14.22 10.79
N ILE A 161 4.19 -13.67 10.02
CA ILE A 161 5.62 -13.91 10.13
C ILE A 161 6.30 -12.63 10.60
N ASN A 162 7.17 -12.73 11.61
CA ASN A 162 7.95 -11.58 12.06
C ASN A 162 9.27 -11.42 11.29
N SER A 163 9.97 -10.32 11.55
CA SER A 163 11.24 -9.98 10.89
C SER A 163 12.40 -10.95 11.17
N ASN A 164 12.22 -11.95 12.06
CA ASN A 164 13.19 -13.03 12.33
C ASN A 164 12.79 -14.36 11.66
N GLY A 165 11.67 -14.39 10.94
CA GLY A 165 11.17 -15.59 10.27
C GLY A 165 10.32 -16.50 11.13
N VAL A 166 10.00 -16.08 12.36
CA VAL A 166 9.15 -16.86 13.27
C VAL A 166 7.69 -16.62 12.86
N VAL A 167 6.97 -17.72 12.65
CA VAL A 167 5.56 -17.72 12.24
C VAL A 167 4.68 -17.94 13.47
N ARG A 168 3.64 -17.12 13.62
CA ARG A 168 2.64 -17.29 14.68
C ARG A 168 1.79 -18.55 14.44
N GLN A 169 0.98 -18.92 15.42
CA GLN A 169 0.04 -20.02 15.26
C GLN A 169 -0.88 -19.83 14.04
N PHE A 170 -1.17 -20.92 13.34
CA PHE A 170 -2.05 -20.91 12.17
C PHE A 170 -3.51 -20.81 12.58
N VAL A 171 -4.27 -20.02 11.82
CA VAL A 171 -5.72 -19.89 11.97
C VAL A 171 -6.43 -20.14 10.64
N SER A 172 -7.69 -20.61 10.73
CA SER A 172 -8.51 -20.94 9.54
C SER A 172 -9.18 -19.73 8.90
N LYS A 173 -9.25 -18.60 9.60
CA LYS A 173 -9.84 -17.35 9.11
C LYS A 173 -8.75 -16.34 8.72
N PRO A 174 -9.06 -15.35 7.85
CA PRO A 174 -8.14 -14.25 7.57
C PRO A 174 -7.72 -13.48 8.83
N VAL A 175 -6.49 -12.95 8.81
CA VAL A 175 -5.94 -12.06 9.85
C VAL A 175 -5.74 -10.66 9.28
N GLY A 176 -5.80 -9.64 10.15
CA GLY A 176 -5.49 -8.25 9.79
C GLY A 176 -4.00 -8.02 9.54
N ARG A 177 -3.63 -6.81 9.12
CA ARG A 177 -2.23 -6.34 9.14
C ARG A 177 -1.93 -5.79 10.54
N VAL A 178 -0.67 -5.89 10.96
CA VAL A 178 -0.27 -5.19 12.19
C VAL A 178 -0.38 -3.69 11.92
N SER A 179 -1.19 -3.04 12.74
CA SER A 179 -1.56 -1.65 12.59
C SER A 179 -1.67 -1.03 13.99
N GLU A 180 -0.96 0.07 14.20
CA GLU A 180 -0.93 0.79 15.47
C GLU A 180 -0.64 -0.07 16.73
N GLY A 181 0.18 -1.11 16.55
CA GLY A 181 0.66 -2.01 17.62
C GLY A 181 -0.21 -3.25 17.88
N VAL A 182 -1.32 -3.40 17.16
CA VAL A 182 -2.25 -4.53 17.32
C VAL A 182 -2.62 -5.12 15.96
N VAL A 183 -3.30 -6.27 15.96
CA VAL A 183 -3.80 -6.91 14.74
C VAL A 183 -5.15 -7.57 14.98
N ALA A 184 -6.07 -7.40 14.02
CA ALA A 184 -7.35 -8.10 14.03
C ALA A 184 -7.11 -9.62 13.89
N TRP A 185 -7.58 -10.38 14.88
CA TRP A 185 -7.26 -11.80 15.01
C TRP A 185 -8.52 -12.65 15.31
N PRO A 186 -8.66 -13.83 14.66
CA PRO A 186 -9.72 -14.78 15.00
C PRO A 186 -9.55 -15.37 16.41
N LEU A 187 -10.51 -15.12 17.27
CA LEU A 187 -10.61 -15.64 18.63
C LEU A 187 -11.84 -16.57 18.78
N PRO A 188 -11.98 -17.32 19.89
CA PRO A 188 -13.02 -18.36 20.01
C PRO A 188 -14.46 -17.90 19.75
N LYS A 189 -14.80 -16.67 20.13
CA LYS A 189 -16.17 -16.10 20.00
C LYS A 189 -16.35 -15.18 18.78
N GLY A 190 -15.30 -14.89 18.02
CA GLY A 190 -15.33 -13.90 16.94
C GLY A 190 -13.96 -13.28 16.70
N TYR A 191 -13.91 -12.24 15.88
CA TYR A 191 -12.74 -11.38 15.78
C TYR A 191 -12.58 -10.52 17.04
N GLY A 192 -11.33 -10.35 17.46
CA GLY A 192 -10.88 -9.34 18.41
C GLY A 192 -9.48 -8.88 18.00
N TYR A 193 -8.70 -8.36 18.96
CA TYR A 193 -7.36 -7.86 18.67
C TYR A 193 -6.32 -8.46 19.63
N VAL A 194 -5.14 -8.73 19.07
CA VAL A 194 -3.97 -9.19 19.82
C VAL A 194 -2.79 -8.25 19.58
N ASP A 195 -1.85 -8.21 20.51
CA ASP A 195 -0.61 -7.44 20.39
C ASP A 195 0.51 -8.18 19.63
N GLY A 196 1.70 -7.54 19.58
CA GLY A 196 2.94 -8.09 19.03
C GLY A 196 3.41 -9.41 19.64
N GLN A 197 2.93 -9.78 20.83
CA GLN A 197 3.23 -11.03 21.51
C GLN A 197 2.11 -12.07 21.38
N GLY A 198 0.99 -11.68 20.76
CA GLY A 198 -0.19 -12.53 20.59
C GLY A 198 -1.09 -12.57 21.82
N LYS A 199 -0.86 -11.67 22.78
CA LYS A 199 -1.75 -11.50 23.92
C LYS A 199 -3.00 -10.76 23.47
N GLU A 200 -4.15 -11.26 23.89
CA GLU A 200 -5.43 -10.61 23.67
C GLU A 200 -5.45 -9.22 24.34
N VAL A 201 -5.79 -8.20 23.55
CA VAL A 201 -5.96 -6.80 24.00
C VAL A 201 -7.41 -6.34 23.90
N ILE A 202 -8.15 -6.85 22.91
CA ILE A 202 -9.59 -6.61 22.76
C ILE A 202 -10.26 -7.98 22.56
N PRO A 203 -11.22 -8.35 23.43
CA PRO A 203 -11.87 -9.65 23.36
C PRO A 203 -12.53 -9.95 22.02
N GLY A 204 -12.54 -11.23 21.68
CA GLY A 204 -13.25 -11.72 20.50
C GLY A 204 -14.76 -11.63 20.70
N GLU A 205 -15.42 -10.74 19.97
CA GLU A 205 -16.89 -10.65 19.97
C GLU A 205 -17.48 -10.10 18.66
N TYR A 206 -16.63 -9.86 17.66
CA TYR A 206 -17.03 -9.26 16.40
C TYR A 206 -17.15 -10.31 15.28
N GLU A 207 -18.09 -10.12 14.38
CA GLU A 207 -18.26 -10.94 13.17
C GLU A 207 -17.10 -10.70 12.19
N ALA A 208 -16.60 -9.46 12.13
CA ALA A 208 -15.47 -9.01 11.33
C ALA A 208 -14.80 -7.81 12.01
N ALA A 209 -13.51 -7.59 11.73
CA ALA A 209 -12.72 -6.50 12.29
C ALA A 209 -11.71 -6.00 11.25
N GLY A 210 -11.64 -4.68 11.07
CA GLY A 210 -10.64 -4.01 10.24
C GLY A 210 -9.36 -3.70 11.00
N ASP A 211 -8.35 -3.23 10.27
CA ASP A 211 -7.10 -2.75 10.84
C ASP A 211 -7.33 -1.41 11.56
N PHE A 212 -6.50 -1.08 12.56
CA PHE A 212 -6.56 0.22 13.22
C PHE A 212 -5.95 1.29 12.31
N SER A 213 -6.62 2.43 12.20
CA SER A 213 -6.14 3.60 11.48
C SER A 213 -6.72 4.86 12.12
N ASP A 214 -5.90 5.91 12.26
CA ASP A 214 -6.19 7.11 13.04
C ASP A 214 -6.76 6.83 14.45
N GLY A 215 -6.27 5.76 15.08
CA GLY A 215 -6.65 5.35 16.44
C GLY A 215 -8.00 4.65 16.56
N LEU A 216 -8.69 4.39 15.45
CA LEU A 216 -9.99 3.72 15.42
C LEU A 216 -9.94 2.50 14.49
N ALA A 217 -10.77 1.50 14.76
CA ALA A 217 -10.98 0.37 13.85
C ALA A 217 -12.46 0.12 13.63
N LYS A 218 -12.83 -0.19 12.39
CA LYS A 218 -14.18 -0.64 12.08
C LYS A 218 -14.36 -2.09 12.53
N VAL A 219 -15.50 -2.38 13.14
CA VAL A 219 -15.87 -3.72 13.59
C VAL A 219 -17.32 -4.01 13.23
N LYS A 220 -17.62 -5.27 12.97
CA LYS A 220 -18.97 -5.71 12.59
C LYS A 220 -19.60 -6.51 13.72
N LYS A 221 -20.78 -6.09 14.18
CA LYS A 221 -21.58 -6.78 15.20
C LYS A 221 -23.05 -6.64 14.82
N ASN A 222 -23.82 -7.73 14.96
CA ASN A 222 -25.24 -7.75 14.57
C ASN A 222 -25.46 -7.28 13.11
N LYS A 223 -24.59 -7.72 12.20
CA LYS A 223 -24.58 -7.36 10.77
C LYS A 223 -24.35 -5.88 10.43
N LYS A 224 -24.09 -5.01 11.39
CA LYS A 224 -23.80 -3.59 11.19
C LYS A 224 -22.35 -3.26 11.52
N TRP A 225 -21.81 -2.24 10.84
CA TRP A 225 -20.47 -1.73 11.10
C TRP A 225 -20.52 -0.57 12.10
N GLY A 226 -19.66 -0.62 13.10
CA GLY A 226 -19.38 0.47 14.01
C GLY A 226 -17.87 0.66 14.17
N PHE A 227 -17.46 1.57 15.05
CA PHE A 227 -16.04 1.85 15.30
C PHE A 227 -15.71 1.72 16.77
N ILE A 228 -14.51 1.20 17.04
CA ILE A 228 -13.96 1.07 18.38
C ILE A 228 -12.61 1.78 18.50
N ASP A 229 -12.29 2.21 19.71
CA ASP A 229 -10.97 2.68 20.08
C ASP A 229 -10.02 1.53 20.45
N LYS A 230 -8.77 1.86 20.76
CA LYS A 230 -7.74 0.88 21.16
C LYS A 230 -8.01 0.17 22.49
N THR A 231 -8.96 0.66 23.29
CA THR A 231 -9.41 -0.02 24.52
C THR A 231 -10.52 -1.03 24.25
N GLY A 232 -11.02 -1.09 23.00
CA GLY A 232 -12.14 -1.94 22.59
C GLY A 232 -13.52 -1.32 22.86
N LYS A 233 -13.57 -0.07 23.32
CA LYS A 233 -14.83 0.64 23.56
C LYS A 233 -15.35 1.22 22.25
N ARG A 234 -16.69 1.28 22.10
CA ARG A 234 -17.30 2.04 21.00
C ARG A 234 -16.81 3.47 21.02
N ALA A 235 -16.38 3.96 19.87
CA ALA A 235 -15.98 5.36 19.71
C ALA A 235 -17.20 6.29 19.75
N PHE A 236 -18.34 5.82 19.22
CA PHE A 236 -19.62 6.54 19.19
C PHE A 236 -20.78 5.59 18.88
N GLU A 237 -22.01 6.03 19.18
CA GLU A 237 -23.26 5.27 19.01
C GLU A 237 -23.88 5.47 17.62
N ALA A 238 -23.20 4.98 16.58
CA ALA A 238 -23.73 4.93 15.22
C ALA A 238 -23.36 3.60 14.54
N ASP A 239 -24.29 3.09 13.74
CA ASP A 239 -24.18 1.83 13.01
C ASP A 239 -24.43 2.05 11.52
N PHE A 240 -23.60 1.44 10.67
CA PHE A 240 -23.60 1.64 9.23
C PHE A 240 -23.79 0.34 8.46
N ASP A 241 -24.29 0.44 7.23
CA ASP A 241 -24.44 -0.70 6.32
C ASP A 241 -23.07 -1.20 5.83
N ALA A 242 -22.16 -0.26 5.60
CA ALA A 242 -20.76 -0.49 5.28
C ALA A 242 -19.89 0.66 5.82
N ALA A 243 -18.61 0.38 6.05
CA ALA A 243 -17.63 1.36 6.50
C ALA A 243 -16.26 1.12 5.83
N GLY A 244 -15.62 2.21 5.42
CA GLY A 244 -14.19 2.27 5.14
C GLY A 244 -13.40 2.44 6.44
N ASP A 245 -12.09 2.25 6.34
CA ASP A 245 -11.19 2.52 7.46
C ASP A 245 -11.02 4.04 7.59
N PHE A 246 -10.69 4.51 8.80
CA PHE A 246 -10.34 5.92 8.97
C PHE A 246 -9.04 6.23 8.21
N SER A 247 -8.99 7.37 7.54
CA SER A 247 -7.78 7.87 6.90
C SER A 247 -7.79 9.39 6.92
N GLU A 248 -6.69 9.97 7.36
CA GLU A 248 -6.48 11.40 7.50
C GLU A 248 -7.63 12.15 8.22
N GLY A 249 -8.23 11.51 9.22
CA GLY A 249 -9.25 12.05 10.12
C GLY A 249 -10.71 11.75 9.74
N LEU A 250 -10.97 11.12 8.60
CA LEU A 250 -12.33 10.80 8.13
C LEU A 250 -12.47 9.32 7.76
N ALA A 251 -13.68 8.78 7.88
CA ALA A 251 -14.03 7.46 7.36
C ALA A 251 -15.22 7.56 6.41
N SER A 252 -15.19 6.82 5.30
CA SER A 252 -16.35 6.67 4.44
C SER A 252 -17.35 5.69 5.04
N VAL A 253 -18.63 6.01 5.01
CA VAL A 253 -19.71 5.16 5.56
C VAL A 253 -20.88 5.11 4.60
N GLN A 254 -21.56 3.97 4.57
CA GLN A 254 -22.76 3.76 3.76
C GLN A 254 -24.01 3.84 4.63
N VAL A 255 -24.93 4.72 4.22
CA VAL A 255 -26.25 4.92 4.82
C VAL A 255 -27.28 4.97 3.69
N GLY A 256 -28.30 4.12 3.76
CA GLY A 256 -29.37 4.12 2.75
C GLY A 256 -28.87 3.80 1.33
N GLY A 257 -27.82 2.99 1.22
CA GLY A 257 -27.22 2.59 -0.06
C GLY A 257 -26.26 3.60 -0.70
N LYS A 258 -26.11 4.80 -0.14
CA LYS A 258 -25.15 5.82 -0.62
C LYS A 258 -24.02 6.04 0.38
N TRP A 259 -22.89 6.51 -0.13
CA TRP A 259 -21.68 6.77 0.65
C TRP A 259 -21.56 8.25 0.99
N GLY A 260 -21.20 8.51 2.25
CA GLY A 260 -20.82 9.80 2.81
C GLY A 260 -19.57 9.64 3.70
N CYS A 261 -19.28 10.63 4.53
CA CYS A 261 -18.12 10.59 5.44
C CYS A 261 -18.47 11.11 6.83
N ILE A 262 -17.83 10.49 7.82
CA ILE A 262 -17.88 10.89 9.23
C ILE A 262 -16.48 11.27 9.73
N ASP A 263 -16.44 12.12 10.76
CA ASP A 263 -15.23 12.38 11.53
C ASP A 263 -15.02 11.33 12.64
N ARG A 264 -13.91 11.47 13.39
CA ARG A 264 -13.53 10.57 14.49
C ARG A 264 -14.49 10.60 15.69
N THR A 265 -15.41 11.56 15.75
CA THR A 265 -16.47 11.66 16.77
C THR A 265 -17.77 10.98 16.31
N GLY A 266 -17.83 10.51 15.06
CA GLY A 266 -19.02 9.93 14.46
C GLY A 266 -19.96 10.96 13.85
N LYS A 267 -19.57 12.24 13.84
CA LYS A 267 -20.38 13.30 13.24
C LYS A 267 -20.28 13.19 11.71
N THR A 268 -21.42 13.30 11.04
CA THR A 268 -21.45 13.39 9.57
C THR A 268 -20.80 14.69 9.12
N VAL A 269 -19.78 14.55 8.28
CA VAL A 269 -19.08 15.68 7.62
C VAL A 269 -19.57 15.83 6.19
N ILE A 270 -19.82 14.72 5.52
CA ILE A 270 -20.28 14.68 4.13
C ILE A 270 -21.49 13.76 4.07
N GLU A 271 -22.64 14.32 3.71
CA GLU A 271 -23.89 13.57 3.58
C GLU A 271 -23.79 12.46 2.53
N ALA A 272 -24.48 11.35 2.79
CA ALA A 272 -24.49 10.19 1.91
C ALA A 272 -25.14 10.52 0.55
N GLN A 273 -24.32 10.62 -0.50
CA GLN A 273 -24.80 11.01 -1.84
C GLN A 273 -24.03 10.34 -2.99
N PHE A 274 -22.92 9.68 -2.70
CA PHE A 274 -22.06 9.05 -3.70
C PHE A 274 -22.38 7.56 -3.85
N ASP A 275 -22.07 7.00 -5.02
CA ASP A 275 -22.14 5.56 -5.25
C ASP A 275 -21.00 4.83 -4.52
N PHE A 276 -19.85 5.50 -4.36
CA PHE A 276 -18.71 5.02 -3.59
C PHE A 276 -17.81 6.19 -3.16
N VAL A 277 -17.17 6.05 -2.00
CA VAL A 277 -16.11 6.96 -1.50
C VAL A 277 -14.93 6.12 -1.01
N ALA A 278 -13.77 6.29 -1.63
CA ALA A 278 -12.52 5.69 -1.20
C ALA A 278 -11.99 6.37 0.09
N PRO A 279 -11.09 5.74 0.85
CA PRO A 279 -10.36 6.42 1.92
C PRO A 279 -9.66 7.68 1.41
N PHE A 280 -9.54 8.70 2.27
CA PHE A 280 -8.76 9.88 1.92
C PHE A 280 -7.28 9.52 1.79
N SER A 281 -6.64 10.04 0.75
CA SER A 281 -5.21 9.92 0.53
C SER A 281 -4.70 11.20 -0.11
N ASP A 282 -3.60 11.72 0.41
CA ASP A 282 -3.00 12.95 -0.09
C ASP A 282 -4.00 14.14 0.00
N GLY A 283 -4.88 14.15 1.00
CA GLY A 283 -5.87 15.20 1.22
C GLY A 283 -7.14 15.14 0.35
N LEU A 284 -7.23 14.19 -0.59
CA LEU A 284 -8.40 14.00 -1.46
C LEU A 284 -8.94 12.57 -1.35
N ALA A 285 -10.24 12.40 -1.56
CA ALA A 285 -10.87 11.09 -1.69
C ALA A 285 -11.39 10.91 -3.12
N ARG A 286 -11.14 9.73 -3.70
CA ARG A 286 -11.79 9.32 -4.94
C ARG A 286 -13.27 9.06 -4.67
N VAL A 287 -14.14 9.66 -5.47
CA VAL A 287 -15.59 9.47 -5.39
C VAL A 287 -16.14 8.90 -6.69
N VAL A 288 -17.19 8.10 -6.59
CA VAL A 288 -17.95 7.59 -7.74
C VAL A 288 -19.36 8.17 -7.70
N LYS A 289 -19.80 8.73 -8.82
CA LYS A 289 -21.17 9.23 -9.01
C LYS A 289 -21.60 9.00 -10.46
N GLY A 290 -22.70 8.28 -10.65
CA GLY A 290 -23.19 7.93 -11.99
C GLY A 290 -22.21 7.04 -12.77
N GLY A 291 -21.46 6.18 -12.07
CA GLY A 291 -20.47 5.29 -12.69
C GLY A 291 -19.21 6.00 -13.21
N LYS A 292 -19.00 7.27 -12.87
CA LYS A 292 -17.79 8.03 -13.20
C LYS A 292 -17.02 8.38 -11.94
N HIS A 293 -15.71 8.44 -12.06
CA HIS A 293 -14.80 8.79 -10.98
C HIS A 293 -14.43 10.27 -11.01
N GLY A 294 -14.40 10.87 -9.82
CA GLY A 294 -13.92 12.22 -9.55
C GLY A 294 -13.21 12.26 -8.19
N TYR A 295 -12.95 13.46 -7.69
CA TYR A 295 -12.26 13.66 -6.41
C TYR A 295 -12.87 14.79 -5.60
N MET A 296 -12.94 14.58 -4.29
CA MET A 296 -13.39 15.58 -3.32
C MET A 296 -12.35 15.83 -2.25
N ASP A 297 -12.37 17.02 -1.66
CA ASP A 297 -11.61 17.34 -0.46
C ASP A 297 -12.35 16.91 0.83
N LYS A 298 -11.71 17.12 1.99
CA LYS A 298 -12.24 16.75 3.31
C LYS A 298 -13.48 17.54 3.75
N THR A 299 -13.80 18.62 3.06
CA THR A 299 -15.03 19.40 3.30
C THR A 299 -16.21 18.89 2.47
N GLY A 300 -15.97 17.94 1.56
CA GLY A 300 -16.96 17.44 0.61
C GLY A 300 -17.07 18.26 -0.67
N LYS A 301 -16.20 19.27 -0.85
CA LYS A 301 -16.15 20.01 -2.10
C LYS A 301 -15.55 19.14 -3.19
N ILE A 302 -16.26 19.01 -4.30
CA ILE A 302 -15.75 18.37 -5.51
C ILE A 302 -14.62 19.24 -6.08
N VAL A 303 -13.41 18.69 -6.11
CA VAL A 303 -12.23 19.33 -6.69
C VAL A 303 -12.08 18.95 -8.16
N VAL A 304 -12.40 17.70 -8.48
CA VAL A 304 -12.43 17.19 -9.85
C VAL A 304 -13.74 16.49 -10.08
N GLU A 305 -14.54 17.03 -11.01
CA GLU A 305 -15.86 16.49 -11.33
C GLU A 305 -15.80 15.02 -11.76
N PRO A 306 -16.77 14.17 -11.35
CA PRO A 306 -16.88 12.80 -11.82
C PRO A 306 -16.97 12.72 -13.34
N LYS A 307 -15.87 12.33 -13.99
CA LYS A 307 -15.78 12.28 -15.46
C LYS A 307 -14.93 11.13 -16.00
N PHE A 308 -14.09 10.52 -15.16
CA PHE A 308 -13.19 9.45 -15.58
C PHE A 308 -13.89 8.09 -15.55
N ASP A 309 -13.49 7.18 -16.44
CA ASP A 309 -13.96 5.79 -16.49
C ASP A 309 -13.32 4.90 -15.41
N GLY A 310 -12.21 5.36 -14.84
CA GLY A 310 -11.44 4.71 -13.79
C GLY A 310 -10.47 5.72 -13.19
N ALA A 311 -10.14 5.58 -11.92
CA ALA A 311 -9.26 6.52 -11.23
C ALA A 311 -8.63 5.86 -10.01
N TRP A 312 -7.36 6.10 -9.70
CA TRP A 312 -6.70 5.62 -8.48
C TRP A 312 -6.68 6.70 -7.40
N ASP A 313 -6.42 6.31 -6.16
CA ASP A 313 -6.26 7.27 -5.08
C ASP A 313 -5.03 8.15 -5.34
N PHE A 314 -5.06 9.39 -4.84
CA PHE A 314 -3.90 10.26 -4.95
C PHE A 314 -2.75 9.69 -4.13
N ALA A 315 -1.56 9.69 -4.70
CA ALA A 315 -0.33 9.39 -3.98
C ALA A 315 0.75 10.35 -4.47
N LYS A 316 1.47 10.99 -3.53
CA LYS A 316 2.59 11.88 -3.89
C LYS A 316 2.16 13.00 -4.86
N GLY A 317 0.91 13.44 -4.73
CA GLY A 317 0.32 14.53 -5.48
C GLY A 317 -0.20 14.24 -6.89
N LEU A 318 -0.09 13.02 -7.39
CA LEU A 318 -0.70 12.61 -8.66
C LEU A 318 -1.70 11.47 -8.45
N ALA A 319 -2.62 11.34 -9.41
CA ALA A 319 -3.48 10.17 -9.51
C ALA A 319 -3.53 9.67 -10.96
N ARG A 320 -3.49 8.35 -11.13
CA ARG A 320 -3.73 7.69 -12.41
C ARG A 320 -5.23 7.74 -12.72
N VAL A 321 -5.58 8.02 -13.97
CA VAL A 321 -6.97 8.07 -14.44
C VAL A 321 -7.13 7.36 -15.78
N VAL A 322 -8.34 6.91 -16.06
CA VAL A 322 -8.74 6.23 -17.29
C VAL A 322 -9.81 7.06 -18.01
N VAL A 323 -9.63 7.23 -19.32
CA VAL A 323 -10.60 7.83 -20.24
C VAL A 323 -10.71 6.92 -21.46
N GLY A 324 -11.84 6.23 -21.60
CA GLY A 324 -11.99 5.14 -22.56
C GLY A 324 -10.99 4.01 -22.28
N ASP A 325 -10.16 3.70 -23.27
CA ASP A 325 -9.08 2.71 -23.22
C ASP A 325 -7.70 3.32 -22.92
N LYS A 326 -7.66 4.63 -22.60
CA LYS A 326 -6.42 5.39 -22.38
C LYS A 326 -6.19 5.70 -20.92
N GLU A 327 -4.93 5.74 -20.52
CA GLU A 327 -4.50 6.07 -19.17
C GLU A 327 -3.65 7.34 -19.13
N GLY A 328 -3.88 8.16 -18.12
CA GLY A 328 -3.15 9.40 -17.89
C GLY A 328 -2.90 9.64 -16.40
N TYR A 329 -2.23 10.75 -16.10
CA TYR A 329 -2.04 11.23 -14.74
C TYR A 329 -2.53 12.65 -14.61
N ILE A 330 -3.22 12.92 -13.50
CA ILE A 330 -3.65 14.26 -13.12
C ILE A 330 -2.97 14.73 -11.84
N ASP A 331 -2.83 16.04 -11.71
CA ASP A 331 -2.51 16.69 -10.44
C ASP A 331 -3.76 16.85 -9.54
N LYS A 332 -3.57 17.35 -8.31
CA LYS A 332 -4.66 17.58 -7.34
C LYS A 332 -5.72 18.59 -7.80
N THR A 333 -5.48 19.33 -8.88
CA THR A 333 -6.46 20.25 -9.48
C THR A 333 -7.26 19.60 -10.62
N GLY A 334 -6.89 18.37 -11.02
CA GLY A 334 -7.51 17.65 -12.12
C GLY A 334 -6.93 17.99 -13.49
N LYS A 335 -5.81 18.72 -13.55
CA LYS A 335 -5.08 18.98 -14.80
C LYS A 335 -4.20 17.79 -15.14
N TYR A 336 -4.12 17.44 -16.42
CA TYR A 336 -3.22 16.39 -16.86
C TYR A 336 -1.76 16.81 -16.68
N VAL A 337 -1.01 15.98 -15.98
CA VAL A 337 0.45 15.99 -15.95
C VAL A 337 0.99 15.04 -17.01
N TRP A 338 0.21 14.00 -17.33
CA TRP A 338 0.46 13.11 -18.46
C TRP A 338 -0.87 12.84 -19.17
N GLU A 339 -0.94 13.27 -20.43
CA GLU A 339 -2.14 13.09 -21.26
C GLU A 339 -2.51 11.61 -21.44
N PRO A 340 -3.81 11.26 -21.51
CA PRO A 340 -4.25 9.89 -21.71
C PRO A 340 -3.66 9.26 -22.97
N LYS A 341 -2.95 8.12 -22.81
CA LYS A 341 -2.37 7.33 -23.90
C LYS A 341 -2.86 5.89 -23.86
N GLU A 342 -2.87 5.24 -25.01
CA GLU A 342 -3.31 3.84 -25.13
C GLU A 342 -2.43 2.91 -24.30
N SER A 343 -3.09 2.00 -23.57
CA SER A 343 -2.42 0.89 -22.90
C SER A 343 -2.26 -0.27 -23.90
N PRO A 344 -1.06 -0.85 -24.06
CA PRO A 344 -0.85 -2.00 -24.94
C PRO A 344 -1.46 -3.30 -24.39
N TYR A 345 -2.00 -3.28 -23.17
CA TYR A 345 -2.65 -4.44 -22.53
C TYR A 345 -4.17 -4.44 -22.69
N GLY A 346 -4.73 -3.54 -23.51
CA GLY A 346 -6.16 -3.36 -23.68
C GLY A 346 -6.77 -2.45 -22.61
N GLU A 347 -8.07 -2.60 -22.35
CA GLU A 347 -8.80 -1.77 -21.39
C GLU A 347 -8.11 -1.80 -20.00
N PRO A 348 -7.70 -0.64 -19.45
CA PRO A 348 -7.03 -0.59 -18.16
C PRO A 348 -7.92 -1.19 -17.06
N ALA A 349 -7.32 -1.98 -16.18
CA ALA A 349 -8.02 -2.52 -15.02
C ALA A 349 -8.61 -1.37 -14.20
N LYS A 350 -9.93 -1.35 -14.00
CA LYS A 350 -10.59 -0.36 -13.15
C LYS A 350 -10.47 -0.78 -11.69
N PRO A 351 -10.30 0.18 -10.76
CA PRO A 351 -10.23 -0.13 -9.34
C PRO A 351 -11.50 -0.84 -8.87
N GLU A 352 -11.37 -1.80 -7.95
CA GLU A 352 -12.54 -2.41 -7.33
C GLU A 352 -13.26 -1.41 -6.42
N GLU A 353 -14.56 -1.23 -6.63
CA GLU A 353 -15.47 -0.42 -5.79
C GLU A 353 -16.06 -1.26 -4.64
N LYS A 354 -15.21 -2.03 -3.95
CA LYS A 354 -15.68 -2.89 -2.86
C LYS A 354 -15.20 -2.36 -1.52
N PRO A 355 -16.10 -2.14 -0.54
CA PRO A 355 -15.66 -2.14 0.84
C PRO A 355 -15.02 -3.50 1.14
N VAL A 356 -13.89 -3.48 1.86
CA VAL A 356 -13.32 -4.70 2.42
C VAL A 356 -14.40 -5.35 3.29
N LYS A 357 -14.91 -6.50 2.83
CA LYS A 357 -16.03 -7.24 3.45
C LYS A 357 -15.65 -7.90 4.75
#